data_AF-A0A529FA15-F1
#
_entry.id   AF-A0A529FA15-F1
#
_cell.length_a   1.000
_cell.length_b   1.000
_cell.length_c   1.000
_cell.angle_alpha   90.00
_cell.angle_beta   90.00
_cell.angle_gamma   90.00
#
_symmetry.space_group_name_H-M   'P 1'
#
loop_
_entity.id
_entity.type
_entity.pdbx_description
1 polymer ?
#
loop_
_entity_poly.entity_id
_entity_poly.type
_entity_poly.pdbx_seq_one_letter_code
_entity_poly.pdbx_strand_id
1 'polypeptide(L)'
;VMKGDVAAALAEFRAQYDTGADPAAVLTDLAEFNHLVTRLRFVPTAADDASLSEDERRRGGDFARTLSVRVLSRTWQMLLKGIPEVQSSNRPVSAAEMVLIRLAHAADLPTLDEALK
;
A
#
# COMPACT_ATOMS: atom_id res chain seq x y z
N VAL A 1 5.50 2.09 4.60
CA VAL A 1 5.43 2.19 3.12
C VAL A 1 5.19 3.63 2.65
N MET A 2 3.98 4.19 2.72
CA MET A 2 3.65 5.49 2.08
C MET A 2 4.32 6.74 2.70
N LYS A 3 5.06 6.58 3.80
CA LYS A 3 5.91 7.63 4.40
C LYS A 3 7.38 7.55 3.93
N GLY A 4 7.70 6.72 2.95
CA GLY A 4 9.08 6.49 2.50
C GLY A 4 9.91 5.58 3.40
N ASP A 5 9.45 5.30 4.62
CA ASP A 5 10.18 4.46 5.57
C ASP A 5 10.22 2.98 5.13
N VAL A 6 11.29 2.64 4.40
CA VAL A 6 11.60 1.30 3.92
C VAL A 6 11.91 0.37 5.09
N ALA A 7 12.69 0.82 6.06
CA ALA A 7 13.13 -0.02 7.18
C ALA A 7 11.95 -0.50 8.02
N ALA A 8 11.03 0.41 8.37
CA ALA A 8 9.81 0.04 9.09
C ALA A 8 8.89 -0.87 8.26
N ALA A 9 8.80 -0.63 6.93
CA ALA A 9 7.99 -1.48 6.06
C ALA A 9 8.50 -2.93 5.99
N LEU A 10 9.82 -3.12 5.87
CA LEU A 10 10.44 -4.44 5.85
C LEU A 10 10.33 -5.14 7.21
N ALA A 11 10.49 -4.40 8.32
CA ALA A 11 10.34 -4.96 9.66
C ALA A 11 8.91 -5.45 9.92
N GLU A 12 7.90 -4.65 9.56
CA GLU A 12 6.48 -5.02 9.69
C GLU A 12 6.14 -6.24 8.82
N PHE A 13 6.58 -6.25 7.56
CA PHE A 13 6.41 -7.41 6.68
C PHE A 13 7.04 -8.67 7.26
N ARG A 14 8.26 -8.55 7.79
CA ARG A 14 8.97 -9.68 8.40
C ARG A 14 8.22 -10.21 9.62
N ALA A 15 7.69 -9.35 10.47
CA ALA A 15 6.89 -9.74 11.64
C ALA A 15 5.65 -10.54 11.21
N GLN A 16 4.94 -10.11 10.18
CA GLN A 16 3.78 -10.85 9.65
C GLN A 16 4.19 -12.21 9.08
N TYR A 17 5.27 -12.24 8.29
CA TYR A 17 5.79 -13.49 7.73
C TYR A 17 6.23 -14.48 8.81
N ASP A 18 6.92 -14.01 9.86
CA ASP A 18 7.36 -14.86 10.98
C ASP A 18 6.18 -15.44 11.78
N THR A 19 4.99 -14.82 11.70
CA THR A 19 3.74 -15.37 12.24
C THR A 19 2.97 -16.28 11.27
N GLY A 20 3.52 -16.54 10.07
CA GLY A 20 2.96 -17.47 9.09
C GLY A 20 2.16 -16.84 7.96
N ALA A 21 2.18 -15.51 7.80
CA ALA A 21 1.50 -14.85 6.70
C ALA A 21 2.14 -15.20 5.34
N ASP A 22 1.31 -15.46 4.32
CA ASP A 22 1.79 -15.62 2.95
C ASP A 22 2.25 -14.26 2.38
N PRO A 23 3.44 -14.17 1.75
CA PRO A 23 3.94 -12.91 1.23
C PRO A 23 3.03 -12.22 0.21
N ALA A 24 2.35 -12.98 -0.65
CA ALA A 24 1.43 -12.40 -1.64
C ALA A 24 0.13 -11.92 -0.97
N ALA A 25 -0.36 -12.62 0.05
CA ALA A 25 -1.49 -12.18 0.85
C ALA A 25 -1.23 -10.82 1.51
N VAL A 26 -0.05 -10.61 2.13
CA VAL A 26 0.31 -9.32 2.74
C VAL A 26 0.27 -8.16 1.72
N LEU A 27 0.75 -8.40 0.51
CA LEU A 27 0.68 -7.38 -0.56
C LEU A 27 -0.75 -7.19 -1.08
N THR A 28 -1.58 -8.23 -1.06
CA THR A 28 -2.99 -8.18 -1.46
C THR A 28 -3.78 -7.33 -0.47
N ASP A 29 -3.60 -7.55 0.84
CA ASP A 29 -4.22 -6.76 1.90
C ASP A 29 -3.82 -5.28 1.79
N LEU A 30 -2.55 -5.02 1.47
CA LEU A 30 -2.08 -3.65 1.20
C LEU A 30 -2.76 -3.03 -0.02
N ALA A 31 -3.04 -3.81 -1.07
CA ALA A 31 -3.77 -3.35 -2.25
C ALA A 31 -5.24 -3.05 -1.93
N GLU A 32 -5.90 -3.91 -1.16
CA GLU A 32 -7.27 -3.71 -0.68
C GLU A 32 -7.38 -2.44 0.16
N PHE A 33 -6.45 -2.22 1.07
CA PHE A 33 -6.42 -0.98 1.86
C PHE A 33 -6.16 0.26 0.98
N ASN A 34 -5.23 0.18 0.02
CA ASN A 34 -5.00 1.27 -0.93
C ASN A 34 -6.26 1.59 -1.76
N HIS A 35 -7.01 0.57 -2.16
CA HIS A 35 -8.29 0.72 -2.84
C HIS A 35 -9.34 1.38 -1.94
N LEU A 36 -9.48 0.93 -0.68
CA LEU A 36 -10.36 1.54 0.31
C LEU A 36 -10.07 3.04 0.47
N VAL A 37 -8.81 3.40 0.71
CA VAL A 37 -8.37 4.80 0.84
C VAL A 37 -8.75 5.61 -0.41
N THR A 38 -8.57 5.02 -1.60
CA THR A 38 -8.94 5.66 -2.86
C THR A 38 -10.45 5.88 -2.96
N ARG A 39 -11.27 4.90 -2.58
CA ARG A 39 -12.75 5.04 -2.54
C ARG A 39 -13.17 6.14 -1.58
N LEU A 40 -12.64 6.16 -0.35
CA LEU A 40 -12.97 7.17 0.65
C LEU A 40 -12.59 8.59 0.20
N ARG A 41 -11.58 8.73 -0.67
CA ARG A 41 -11.19 10.03 -1.23
C ARG A 41 -12.20 10.61 -2.23
N PHE A 42 -12.93 9.77 -2.97
CA PHE A 42 -13.83 10.21 -4.05
C PHE A 42 -15.31 9.98 -3.77
N VAL A 43 -15.64 9.07 -2.86
CA VAL A 43 -17.00 8.69 -2.51
C VAL A 43 -17.18 8.89 -1.01
N PRO A 44 -17.63 10.08 -0.56
CA PRO A 44 -17.77 10.39 0.85
C PRO A 44 -18.65 9.41 1.62
N THR A 45 -19.71 8.90 0.96
CA THR A 45 -20.63 7.90 1.51
C THR A 45 -20.01 6.51 1.66
N ALA A 46 -18.83 6.25 1.08
CA ALA A 46 -18.14 4.98 1.26
C ALA A 46 -17.67 4.78 2.72
N ALA A 47 -17.57 5.84 3.52
CA ALA A 47 -17.30 5.73 4.95
C ALA A 47 -18.47 5.09 5.71
N ASP A 48 -19.70 5.22 5.20
CA ASP A 48 -20.91 4.71 5.86
C ASP A 48 -21.16 3.21 5.59
N ASP A 49 -20.27 2.58 4.83
CA ASP A 49 -20.33 1.14 4.53
C ASP A 49 -20.23 0.33 5.84
N ALA A 50 -21.27 -0.47 6.10
CA ALA A 50 -21.40 -1.28 7.31
C ALA A 50 -20.40 -2.44 7.38
N SER A 51 -19.74 -2.78 6.26
CA SER A 51 -18.69 -3.79 6.23
C SER A 51 -17.34 -3.29 6.77
N LEU A 52 -17.15 -1.97 6.86
CA LEU A 52 -15.92 -1.39 7.38
C LEU A 52 -15.89 -1.42 8.91
N SER A 53 -14.77 -1.91 9.44
CA SER A 53 -14.47 -1.72 10.86
C SER A 53 -14.22 -0.24 11.19
N GLU A 54 -14.34 0.11 12.47
CA GLU A 54 -14.06 1.46 12.94
C GLU A 54 -12.61 1.89 12.65
N ASP A 55 -11.65 0.97 12.79
CA ASP A 55 -10.23 1.26 12.51
C ASP A 55 -9.99 1.51 11.02
N GLU A 56 -10.58 0.72 10.13
CA GLU A 56 -10.50 0.92 8.68
C GLU A 56 -11.11 2.25 8.26
N ARG A 57 -12.29 2.60 8.80
CA ARG A 57 -12.94 3.89 8.52
C ARG A 57 -12.05 5.06 8.94
N ARG A 58 -11.54 5.02 10.17
CA ARG A 58 -10.71 6.09 10.73
C ARG A 58 -9.40 6.23 9.97
N ARG A 59 -8.60 5.16 9.88
CA ARG A 59 -7.30 5.18 9.22
C ARG A 59 -7.44 5.45 7.72
N GLY A 60 -8.40 4.79 7.07
CA GLY A 60 -8.69 4.99 5.66
C GLY A 60 -9.03 6.45 5.34
N GLY A 61 -9.85 7.08 6.18
CA GLY A 61 -10.18 8.50 6.08
C GLY A 61 -8.98 9.42 6.30
N ASP A 62 -8.13 9.13 7.28
CA ASP A 62 -6.89 9.88 7.52
C ASP A 62 -5.97 9.85 6.29
N PHE A 63 -5.69 8.66 5.75
CA PHE A 63 -4.87 8.51 4.55
C PHE A 63 -5.52 9.15 3.32
N ALA A 64 -6.85 9.09 3.19
CA ALA A 64 -7.57 9.68 2.06
C ALA A 64 -7.40 11.21 2.01
N ARG A 65 -7.24 11.86 3.16
CA ARG A 65 -6.96 13.31 3.25
C ARG A 65 -5.50 13.64 2.96
N THR A 66 -4.56 12.82 3.43
CA THR A 66 -3.13 13.12 3.33
C THR A 66 -2.47 12.68 2.03
N LEU A 67 -2.88 11.55 1.44
CA LEU A 67 -2.22 10.99 0.26
C LEU A 67 -2.80 11.58 -1.03
N SER A 68 -1.92 11.93 -1.98
CA SER A 68 -2.36 12.39 -3.29
C SER A 68 -2.92 11.23 -4.12
N VAL A 69 -3.87 11.53 -5.02
CA VAL A 69 -4.42 10.56 -5.99
C VAL A 69 -3.31 9.92 -6.81
N ARG A 70 -2.29 10.71 -7.19
CA ARG A 70 -1.14 10.24 -7.95
C ARG A 70 -0.35 9.15 -7.21
N VAL A 71 -0.14 9.31 -5.90
CA VAL A 71 0.51 8.28 -5.05
C VAL A 71 -0.36 7.03 -4.97
N LEU A 72 -1.66 7.18 -4.68
CA LEU A 72 -2.60 6.06 -4.60
C LEU A 72 -2.69 5.25 -5.90
N SER A 73 -2.78 5.91 -7.05
CA SER A 73 -2.83 5.26 -8.36
C SER A 73 -1.52 4.56 -8.72
N ARG A 74 -0.37 5.16 -8.38
CA ARG A 74 0.94 4.56 -8.63
C ARG A 74 1.14 3.31 -7.77
N THR A 75 0.84 3.42 -6.48
CA THR A 75 0.91 2.28 -5.54
C THR A 75 0.01 1.14 -5.99
N TRP A 76 -1.23 1.44 -6.42
CA TRP A 76 -2.12 0.44 -7.00
C TRP A 76 -1.49 -0.31 -8.18
N GLN A 77 -0.95 0.42 -9.16
CA GLN A 77 -0.34 -0.18 -10.35
C GLN A 77 0.92 -1.01 -10.00
N MET A 78 1.69 -0.58 -9.01
CA MET A 78 2.87 -1.31 -8.55
C MET A 78 2.48 -2.60 -7.81
N LEU A 79 1.43 -2.56 -6.99
CA LEU A 79 0.89 -3.73 -6.30
C LEU A 79 0.30 -4.75 -7.28
N LEU A 80 -0.50 -4.31 -8.26
CA LEU A 80 -1.05 -5.20 -9.29
C LEU A 80 0.01 -5.96 -10.10
N LYS A 81 1.21 -5.37 -10.27
CA LYS A 81 2.35 -6.02 -10.92
C LYS A 81 3.18 -6.86 -9.94
N GLY A 82 3.36 -6.37 -8.72
CA GLY A 82 4.16 -7.00 -7.68
C GLY A 82 3.55 -8.27 -7.10
N ILE A 83 2.22 -8.33 -6.96
CA ILE A 83 1.55 -9.52 -6.42
C ILE A 83 1.81 -10.77 -7.30
N PRO A 84 1.57 -10.74 -8.63
CA PRO A 84 1.92 -11.85 -9.50
C PRO A 84 3.42 -12.19 -9.52
N GLU A 85 4.30 -11.17 -9.41
CA GLU A 85 5.75 -11.35 -9.30
C GLU A 85 6.12 -12.17 -8.06
N VAL A 86 5.50 -11.89 -6.91
CA VAL A 86 5.70 -12.65 -5.67
C VAL A 86 5.14 -14.06 -5.79
N GLN A 87 3.92 -14.22 -6.32
CA GLN A 87 3.26 -15.52 -6.47
C GLN A 87 4.02 -16.49 -7.38
N SER A 88 4.69 -15.98 -8.41
CA SER A 88 5.44 -16.79 -9.38
C SER A 88 6.92 -16.98 -9.02
N SER A 89 7.41 -16.31 -7.98
CA SER A 89 8.81 -16.34 -7.57
C SER A 89 9.16 -17.63 -6.81
N ASN A 90 10.35 -18.17 -7.08
CA ASN A 90 10.96 -19.22 -6.25
C ASN A 90 11.52 -18.69 -4.92
N ARG A 91 11.47 -17.37 -4.71
CA ARG A 91 11.91 -16.65 -3.50
C ARG A 91 10.86 -15.59 -3.14
N PRO A 92 9.64 -16.00 -2.72
CA PRO A 92 8.51 -15.09 -2.56
C PRO A 92 8.75 -14.01 -1.48
N VAL A 93 9.43 -14.35 -0.39
CA VAL A 93 9.79 -13.38 0.67
C VAL A 93 10.66 -12.26 0.11
N SER A 94 11.77 -12.60 -0.55
CA SER A 94 12.67 -11.60 -1.14
C SER A 94 11.99 -10.79 -2.25
N ALA A 95 11.10 -11.41 -3.03
CA ALA A 95 10.32 -10.68 -4.03
C ALA A 95 9.38 -9.66 -3.39
N ALA A 96 8.71 -10.02 -2.28
CA ALA A 96 7.84 -9.11 -1.56
C ALA A 96 8.62 -7.94 -0.93
N GLU A 97 9.80 -8.21 -0.34
CA GLU A 97 10.71 -7.15 0.15
C GLU A 97 11.06 -6.16 -0.97
N MET A 98 11.39 -6.66 -2.17
CA MET A 98 11.66 -5.80 -3.34
C MET A 98 10.45 -4.98 -3.77
N VAL A 99 9.23 -5.54 -3.73
CA VAL A 99 7.99 -4.77 -3.99
C VAL A 99 7.85 -3.64 -2.98
N LEU A 100 8.02 -3.92 -1.68
CA LEU A 100 7.90 -2.93 -0.61
C LEU A 100 8.96 -1.82 -0.71
N ILE A 101 10.21 -2.16 -1.05
CA ILE A 101 11.28 -1.19 -1.30
C ILE A 101 10.89 -0.27 -2.46
N ARG A 102 10.44 -0.83 -3.59
CA ARG A 102 10.01 -0.04 -4.74
C ARG A 102 8.85 0.89 -4.39
N LEU A 103 7.86 0.41 -3.64
CA LEU A 103 6.71 1.21 -3.19
C LEU A 103 7.11 2.38 -2.29
N ALA A 104 7.93 2.12 -1.27
CA ALA A 104 8.39 3.15 -0.35
C ALA A 104 9.24 4.21 -1.08
N HIS A 105 10.16 3.78 -1.94
CA HIS A 105 10.96 4.71 -2.75
C HIS A 105 10.12 5.54 -3.72
N ALA A 106 9.07 4.94 -4.31
CA ALA A 106 8.15 5.65 -5.19
C ALA A 106 7.28 6.70 -4.47
N ALA A 107 7.10 6.57 -3.15
CA ALA A 107 6.39 7.53 -2.31
C ALA A 107 7.23 8.79 -1.99
N ASP A 108 8.56 8.66 -1.97
CA ASP A 108 9.51 9.77 -1.72
C ASP A 108 9.85 10.59 -2.97
N LEU A 109 9.50 10.10 -4.17
CA LEU A 109 9.77 10.82 -5.40
C LEU A 109 8.85 12.05 -5.49
N PRO A 110 9.42 13.27 -5.61
CA PRO A 110 8.62 14.47 -5.77
C PRO A 110 7.74 14.31 -7.00
N THR A 111 6.53 14.83 -6.90
CA THR A 111 5.66 14.84 -8.04
C THR A 111 6.19 15.78 -9.13
N LEU A 112 5.82 15.56 -10.40
CA LEU A 112 6.24 16.44 -11.50
C LEU A 112 5.93 17.92 -11.21
N ASP A 113 4.81 18.20 -10.54
CA ASP A 113 4.41 19.57 -10.16
C ASP A 113 5.27 20.16 -9.04
N GLU A 114 5.92 19.34 -8.21
CA GLU A 114 6.84 19.76 -7.14
C GLU A 114 8.28 19.90 -7.65
N ALA A 115 8.67 19.09 -8.65
CA ALA A 115 9.98 19.17 -9.28
C ALA A 115 10.11 20.34 -10.29
N LEU A 116 8.98 20.93 -10.70
CA LEU A 116 8.91 22.06 -11.63
C LEU A 116 8.73 23.43 -10.94
N LYS A 117 8.79 23.49 -9.60
CA LYS A 117 8.86 24.73 -8.81
C LYS A 117 10.29 24.99 -8.33
#